data_AF-A0A6P0NNI3-F1
#
_entry.id   AF-A0A6P0NNI3-F1
#
_cell.length_a   1.000
_cell.length_b   1.000
_cell.length_c   1.000
_cell.angle_alpha   90.00
_cell.angle_beta   90.00
_cell.angle_gamma   90.00
#
_symmetry.space_group_name_H-M   'P 1'
#
loop_
_entity.id
_entity.type
_entity.pdbx_description
1 polymer ?
#
loop_
_entity_poly.entity_id
_entity_poly.type
_entity_poly.pdbx_seq_one_letter_code
_entity_poly.pdbx_strand_id
1 'polypeptide(L)'
;MGELDGLLSEYISQQPNAARYHVIVVPQNERQVQVVTTSLPELIRYEVGEGFADNSGPFYSKEYADIISDGYRSLNLFSIVTLTLPTEVNSISSEDE
;
A
#
# COMPACT_ATOMS: atom_id res chain seq x y z
N MET A 1 7.09 -6.65 17.83
CA MET A 1 8.55 -6.88 17.72
C MET A 1 9.01 -7.04 16.27
N GLY A 2 8.22 -7.64 15.37
CA GLY A 2 8.65 -7.92 13.99
C GLY A 2 9.09 -6.74 13.10
N GLU A 3 8.60 -5.50 13.32
CA GLU A 3 9.05 -4.33 12.52
C GLU A 3 10.54 -4.02 12.72
N LEU A 4 10.98 -3.94 13.97
CA LEU A 4 12.36 -3.63 14.30
C LEU A 4 13.30 -4.76 13.85
N ASP A 5 12.88 -6.01 14.07
CA ASP A 5 13.66 -7.19 13.68
C ASP A 5 13.83 -7.27 12.14
N GLY A 6 12.78 -6.92 11.39
CA GLY A 6 12.83 -6.86 9.92
C GLY A 6 13.78 -5.78 9.41
N LEU A 7 13.71 -4.58 9.99
CA LEU A 7 14.60 -3.47 9.64
C LEU A 7 16.07 -3.78 9.94
N LEU A 8 16.35 -4.39 11.10
CA LEU A 8 17.71 -4.82 11.47
C LEU A 8 18.22 -5.92 10.53
N SER A 9 17.35 -6.86 10.14
CA SER A 9 17.71 -7.94 9.21
C SER A 9 18.07 -7.41 7.82
N GLU A 10 17.30 -6.45 7.30
CA GLU A 10 17.61 -5.80 6.02
C GLU A 10 18.94 -5.03 6.09
N TYR A 11 19.16 -4.27 7.16
CA TYR A 11 20.41 -3.53 7.36
C TYR A 11 21.64 -4.46 7.39
N ILE A 12 21.54 -5.60 8.08
CA ILE A 12 22.64 -6.58 8.22
C ILE A 12 22.87 -7.35 6.92
N SER A 13 21.80 -7.77 6.24
CA SER A 13 21.89 -8.62 5.05
C SER A 13 22.20 -7.86 3.76
N GLN A 14 21.95 -6.54 3.71
CA GLN A 14 22.01 -5.71 2.50
C GLN A 14 21.20 -6.27 1.32
N GLN A 15 20.25 -7.18 1.59
CA GLN A 15 19.35 -7.75 0.60
C GLN A 15 17.91 -7.53 1.06
N PRO A 16 17.01 -7.09 0.16
CA PRO A 16 15.60 -6.99 0.46
C PRO A 16 14.96 -8.39 0.44
N ASN A 17 15.32 -9.23 1.42
CA ASN A 17 14.83 -10.62 1.52
C ASN A 17 13.65 -10.78 2.48
N ALA A 18 13.20 -9.72 3.15
CA ALA A 18 12.03 -9.78 4.02
C ALA A 18 10.75 -9.59 3.21
N ALA A 19 9.75 -10.46 3.45
CA ALA A 19 8.41 -10.27 2.93
C ALA A 19 7.86 -8.93 3.40
N ARG A 20 7.57 -8.03 2.46
CA ARG A 20 7.07 -6.69 2.74
C ARG A 20 5.54 -6.67 2.62
N TYR A 21 4.88 -6.33 3.71
CA TYR A 21 3.45 -6.13 3.76
C TYR A 21 3.12 -4.71 3.32
N HIS A 22 2.11 -4.55 2.50
CA HIS A 22 1.60 -3.27 2.05
C HIS A 22 0.15 -3.15 2.47
N VAL A 23 -0.26 -1.94 2.85
CA VAL A 23 -1.65 -1.62 3.10
C VAL A 23 -2.17 -0.85 1.90
N ILE A 24 -3.18 -1.40 1.24
CA ILE A 24 -3.89 -0.75 0.14
C ILE A 24 -5.15 -0.11 0.72
N VAL A 25 -5.47 1.08 0.24
CA VAL A 25 -6.69 1.84 0.50
C VAL A 25 -7.37 2.11 -0.84
N VAL A 26 -8.68 1.84 -0.93
CA VAL A 26 -9.45 2.07 -2.16
C VAL A 26 -10.64 2.98 -1.86
N PRO A 27 -10.53 4.29 -2.12
CA PRO A 27 -11.65 5.21 -2.00
C PRO A 27 -12.81 4.83 -2.94
N GLN A 28 -14.04 4.86 -2.44
CA GLN A 28 -15.26 4.50 -3.18
C GLN A 28 -16.10 5.72 -3.58
N ASN A 29 -15.78 6.91 -3.06
CA ASN A 29 -16.50 8.16 -3.36
C ASN A 29 -15.61 9.39 -3.11
N GLU A 30 -16.00 10.54 -3.65
CA GLU A 30 -15.24 11.79 -3.57
C GLU A 30 -14.92 12.24 -2.14
N ARG A 31 -15.82 11.97 -1.19
CA ARG A 31 -15.56 12.30 0.22
C ARG A 31 -14.39 11.49 0.76
N GLN A 32 -14.34 10.18 0.46
CA GLN A 32 -13.23 9.33 0.86
C GLN A 32 -11.93 9.73 0.16
N VAL A 33 -11.99 10.18 -1.10
CA VAL A 33 -10.84 10.74 -1.82
C VAL A 33 -10.28 11.95 -1.07
N GLN A 34 -11.14 12.87 -0.65
CA GLN A 34 -10.72 14.05 0.11
C GLN A 34 -10.10 13.67 1.46
N VAL A 35 -10.68 12.69 2.16
CA VAL A 35 -10.13 12.18 3.43
C VAL A 35 -8.72 11.64 3.21
N VAL A 36 -8.52 10.80 2.20
CA VAL A 36 -7.18 10.24 1.91
C VAL A 36 -6.20 11.35 1.56
N THR A 37 -6.54 12.25 0.63
CA THR A 37 -5.64 13.32 0.19
C THR A 37 -5.30 14.34 1.30
N THR A 38 -6.21 14.57 2.25
CA THR A 38 -6.02 15.59 3.30
C THR A 38 -5.41 15.01 4.57
N SER A 39 -5.81 13.80 4.96
CA SER A 39 -5.47 13.21 6.25
C SER A 39 -4.35 12.18 6.18
N LEU A 40 -4.10 11.60 5.01
CA LEU A 40 -3.14 10.51 4.82
C LEU A 40 -2.13 10.84 3.69
N PRO A 41 -1.36 11.94 3.82
CA PRO A 41 -0.45 12.40 2.77
C PRO A 41 0.72 11.44 2.50
N GLU A 42 0.96 10.48 3.39
CA GLU A 42 1.97 9.43 3.24
C GLU A 42 1.57 8.33 2.26
N LEU A 43 0.28 8.24 1.89
CA LEU A 43 -0.19 7.26 0.94
C LEU A 43 0.16 7.67 -0.50
N ILE A 44 0.65 6.72 -1.27
CA ILE A 44 1.03 6.91 -2.67
C ILE A 44 -0.13 6.43 -3.54
N ARG A 45 -0.65 7.31 -4.39
CA ARG A 45 -1.70 6.96 -5.35
C ARG A 45 -1.12 6.24 -6.56
N TYR A 46 -1.81 5.20 -7.04
CA TYR A 46 -1.52 4.49 -8.27
C TYR A 46 -2.81 4.07 -8.99
N GLU A 47 -2.74 3.93 -10.32
CA GLU A 47 -3.87 3.52 -11.15
C GLU A 47 -4.04 1.99 -11.13
N VAL A 48 -5.29 1.54 -11.07
CA VAL A 48 -5.66 0.12 -11.10
C VAL A 48 -6.83 -0.05 -12.06
N GLY A 49 -6.74 -0.90 -13.08
CA GLY A 49 -7.86 -1.23 -13.97
C GLY A 49 -8.77 -0.04 -14.31
N GLU A 50 -9.97 0.00 -13.72
CA GLU A 50 -10.98 1.06 -13.91
C GLU A 50 -11.02 2.14 -12.79
N GLY A 51 -9.94 2.36 -12.05
CA GLY A 51 -9.91 3.33 -10.95
C GLY A 51 -8.52 3.61 -10.42
N PHE A 52 -8.46 4.05 -9.16
CA PHE A 52 -7.21 4.30 -8.46
C PHE A 52 -7.28 3.71 -7.06
N ALA A 53 -6.10 3.38 -6.54
CA ALA A 53 -5.90 2.98 -5.17
C ALA A 53 -4.73 3.78 -4.59
N ASP A 54 -4.66 3.82 -3.26
CA ASP A 54 -3.60 4.47 -2.53
C ASP A 54 -2.90 3.40 -1.67
N ASN A 55 -1.56 3.34 -1.66
CA ASN A 55 -0.81 2.38 -0.86
C ASN A 55 0.09 3.05 0.17
N SER A 56 0.25 2.38 1.30
CA SER A 56 1.29 2.72 2.27
C SER A 56 2.67 2.30 1.77
N GLY A 57 3.70 2.84 2.43
CA GLY A 57 5.03 2.22 2.42
C GLY A 57 5.00 0.76 2.91
N PRO A 58 6.05 -0.03 2.61
CA PRO A 58 6.14 -1.41 3.05
C PRO A 58 6.35 -1.52 4.57
N PHE A 59 5.85 -2.61 5.15
CA PHE A 59 5.99 -3.01 6.54
C PHE A 59 6.62 -4.40 6.63
N TYR A 60 7.33 -4.70 7.72
CA TYR A 60 7.97 -6.01 7.92
C TYR A 60 7.11 -7.00 8.72
N SER A 61 6.09 -6.50 9.41
CA SER A 61 5.18 -7.26 10.25
C SER A 61 3.75 -7.18 9.71
N LYS A 62 3.17 -8.34 9.45
CA LYS A 62 1.75 -8.45 9.08
C LYS A 62 0.85 -7.83 10.15
N GLU A 63 1.11 -8.13 11.42
CA GLU A 63 0.31 -7.64 12.55
C GLU A 63 0.32 -6.12 12.62
N TYR A 64 1.46 -5.50 12.31
CA TYR A 64 1.55 -4.04 12.27
C TYR A 64 0.78 -3.47 11.07
N ALA A 65 0.94 -4.07 9.89
CA ALA A 65 0.17 -3.67 8.71
C ALA A 65 -1.36 -3.83 8.93
N ASP A 66 -1.79 -4.88 9.63
CA ASP A 66 -3.20 -5.10 9.99
C ASP A 66 -3.73 -3.99 10.91
N ILE A 67 -2.95 -3.57 11.92
CA ILE A 67 -3.29 -2.43 12.80
C ILE A 67 -3.44 -1.12 12.00
N ILE A 68 -2.51 -0.85 11.09
CA ILE A 68 -2.57 0.33 10.21
C ILE A 68 -3.82 0.26 9.32
N SER A 69 -4.10 -0.90 8.73
CA SER A 69 -5.29 -1.14 7.90
C SER A 69 -6.59 -0.92 8.70
N ASP A 70 -6.65 -1.37 9.95
CA ASP A 70 -7.78 -1.12 10.85
C ASP A 70 -7.95 0.37 11.18
N GLY A 71 -6.83 1.09 11.33
CA GLY A 71 -6.83 2.55 11.43
C GLY A 71 -7.52 3.21 10.24
N TYR A 72 -7.20 2.80 9.01
CA TYR A 72 -7.88 3.30 7.81
C TYR A 72 -9.36 2.90 7.76
N ARG A 73 -9.71 1.66 8.15
CA ARG A 73 -11.11 1.21 8.23
C ARG A 73 -11.93 2.03 9.23
N SER A 74 -11.31 2.49 10.32
CA SER A 74 -11.97 3.38 11.30
C SER A 74 -12.36 4.75 10.72
N LEU A 75 -11.67 5.18 9.65
CA LEU A 75 -12.02 6.36 8.85
C LEU A 75 -13.10 6.07 7.78
N ASN A 76 -13.74 4.90 7.86
CA ASN A 76 -14.72 4.42 6.88
C ASN A 76 -14.13 4.29 5.46
N LEU A 77 -12.86 3.89 5.37
CA LEU A 77 -12.17 3.57 4.13
C LEU A 77 -12.09 2.05 3.93
N PHE A 78 -12.21 1.60 2.69
CA PHE A 78 -11.88 0.21 2.38
C PHE A 78 -10.36 0.05 2.35
N SER A 79 -9.84 -0.93 3.11
CA SER A 79 -8.42 -1.21 3.18
C SER A 79 -8.12 -2.71 3.30
N ILE A 80 -6.99 -3.16 2.75
CA ILE A 80 -6.51 -4.55 2.80
C ILE A 80 -4.99 -4.62 2.98
N VAL A 81 -4.50 -5.72 3.55
CA VAL A 81 -3.07 -6.03 3.66
C VAL A 81 -2.68 -7.04 2.59
N THR A 82 -1.57 -6.78 1.88
CA THR A 82 -1.05 -7.64 0.81
C THR A 82 0.47 -7.78 0.90
N LEU A 83 1.04 -8.82 0.28
CA LEU A 83 2.48 -9.00 0.13
C LEU A 83 3.02 -8.44 -1.20
N THR A 84 2.11 -8.05 -2.11
CA THR A 84 2.44 -7.55 -3.44
C THR A 84 1.58 -6.34 -3.75
N LEU A 85 2.19 -5.26 -4.22
CA LEU A 85 1.45 -4.15 -4.81
C LEU A 85 0.79 -4.64 -6.12
N PRO A 86 -0.46 -4.25 -6.41
CA PRO A 86 -1.07 -4.51 -7.71
C PRO A 86 -0.23 -3.78 -8.75
N THR A 87 0.22 -4.50 -9.77
CA THR A 87 1.01 -3.93 -10.85
C THR A 87 0.19 -2.83 -11.52
N GLU A 88 0.79 -1.65 -11.71
CA GLU A 88 0.27 -0.66 -12.67
C GLU A 88 0.01 -1.42 -13.98
N VAL A 89 -1.21 -1.29 -14.52
CA VAL A 89 -1.49 -1.79 -15.87
C VAL A 89 -0.72 -0.88 -16.80
N ASN A 90 0.52 -1.26 -17.09
CA ASN A 90 1.32 -0.60 -18.10
C ASN A 90 0.51 -0.69 -19.41
N SER A 91 0.08 0.46 -19.92
CA SER A 91 -0.44 0.61 -21.27
C SER A 91 0.48 -0.17 -22.21
N ILE A 92 -0.01 -1.28 -22.75
CA ILE A 92 0.63 -1.91 -23.89
C ILE A 92 0.50 -0.88 -25.00
N SER A 93 1.56 -0.10 -25.20
CA SER A 93 1.75 0.70 -26.39
C SER A 93 1.48 -0.21 -27.57
N SER A 94 0.46 0.12 -28.36
CA SER A 94 0.31 -0.41 -29.69
C SER A 94 1.60 -0.10 -30.46
N GLU A 95 2.46 -1.10 -30.63
CA GLU A 95 3.38 -1.12 -31.75
C GLU A 95 2.53 -1.48 -32.98
N ASP A 96 1.90 -0.45 -33.54
CA ASP A 96 1.47 -0.45 -34.93
C ASP A 96 2.68 -0.16 -35.82
N GLU A 97 2.81 -1.00 -36.85
CA GLU A 97 3.76 -1.04 -38.00
C GLU A 97 5.05 -1.86 -37.89
#